data_AF-A0A5C6C0M0-F1
#
_entry.id   AF-A0A5C6C0M0-F1
#
_cell.length_a   1.000
_cell.length_b   1.000
_cell.length_c   1.000
_cell.angle_alpha   90.00
_cell.angle_beta   90.00
_cell.angle_gamma   90.00
#
_symmetry.space_group_name_H-M   'P 1'
#
loop_
_entity.id
_entity.type
_entity.pdbx_description
1 polymer ?
#
loop_
_entity_poly.entity_id
_entity_poly.type
_entity_poly.pdbx_seq_one_letter_code
_entity_poly.pdbx_strand_id
1 'polypeptide(L)'
;MPVLFVFRNTHRLFFRRYPYRYLAFLLLAAYSTVGVAYVVVAAWAVSAGYLPSAGHWHGSFHDAILPRINEVVIFTFFAICGASVGSFLNVVVWRLPQGLGVGGHSFCPRCRNMLRARDNVPVWGWLWLGGRCRDCRLPISARYPLVEASVAVTFALIGTVELYGFNLPFRSSSFRWSMDSPLISGAQIVTAIFHLVGLSIAWAMGLIRYDGNRIPRPLVIFAALWLVGGLVISPSLAIVPWQLTVPSGWPPADWLVSGERVLDATMQVEAILRVLTALAAAGFFARVLAKSCCPRADLKLDPLGEQTGRLIDLTLLIAIVSLMVGWQATSGVLIVASVLAWLCGRAQLRGPEPVGHRDALSRFAICLPVVLTVQVACWRPLSDSGWWPAEQATPHVLMTYGLVTLLIPLWLRDPLRWGRVLPKHENPPGVEQRIDRE
;
A
#
# COMPACT_ATOMS: atom_id res chain seq x y z
N MET A 1 4.29 -38.30 16.21
CA MET A 1 2.90 -38.81 16.06
C MET A 1 2.00 -37.64 15.67
N PRO A 2 1.27 -37.71 14.55
CA PRO A 2 0.59 -36.54 13.98
C PRO A 2 -0.76 -36.30 14.68
N VAL A 3 -0.97 -35.06 15.13
CA VAL A 3 -2.26 -34.61 15.65
C VAL A 3 -3.21 -34.43 14.46
N LEU A 4 -4.12 -35.39 14.35
CA LEU A 4 -5.35 -35.33 13.57
C LEU A 4 -6.14 -34.06 13.94
N PHE A 5 -6.08 -33.05 13.07
CA PHE A 5 -7.06 -31.98 13.08
C PHE A 5 -8.40 -32.55 12.59
N VAL A 6 -9.34 -32.61 13.51
CA VAL A 6 -10.72 -33.06 13.33
C VAL A 6 -11.42 -32.17 12.30
N PHE A 7 -11.46 -32.63 11.05
CA PHE A 7 -12.43 -32.18 10.05
C PHE A 7 -13.79 -32.74 10.43
N ARG A 8 -14.60 -31.96 11.16
CA ARG A 8 -16.02 -32.31 11.39
C ARG A 8 -16.91 -31.10 11.14
N ASN A 9 -17.11 -30.81 9.85
CA ASN A 9 -18.37 -30.30 9.26
C ASN A 9 -18.19 -29.92 7.77
N THR A 10 -17.87 -30.90 6.92
CA THR A 10 -17.76 -30.73 5.46
C THR A 10 -19.03 -31.08 4.68
N HIS A 11 -20.19 -31.26 5.33
CA HIS A 11 -21.40 -31.73 4.66
C HIS A 11 -22.38 -30.66 4.13
N ARG A 12 -22.03 -29.36 4.12
CA ARG A 12 -22.92 -28.30 3.56
C ARG A 12 -22.24 -27.22 2.71
N LEU A 13 -21.21 -27.55 1.93
CA LEU A 13 -20.69 -26.67 0.88
C LEU A 13 -20.63 -27.38 -0.49
N PHE A 14 -21.78 -27.95 -0.87
CA PHE A 14 -22.11 -28.37 -2.23
C PHE A 14 -22.72 -27.23 -3.06
N PHE A 15 -22.35 -25.97 -2.80
CA PHE A 15 -22.67 -24.89 -3.73
C PHE A 15 -21.71 -24.96 -4.93
N ARG A 16 -22.24 -25.61 -5.98
CA ARG A 16 -22.07 -25.38 -7.43
C ARG A 16 -20.82 -24.59 -7.83
N ARG A 17 -20.01 -25.10 -8.77
CA ARG A 17 -18.94 -24.35 -9.49
C ARG A 17 -19.42 -23.06 -10.19
N TYR A 18 -20.73 -22.89 -10.34
CA TYR A 18 -21.38 -21.92 -11.21
C TYR A 18 -21.34 -20.43 -10.76
N PRO A 19 -21.38 -20.05 -9.46
CA PRO A 19 -21.50 -18.65 -9.09
C PRO A 19 -20.21 -17.86 -9.39
N TYR A 20 -19.03 -18.48 -9.26
CA TYR A 20 -17.76 -17.77 -9.51
C TYR A 20 -17.45 -17.57 -10.99
N ARG A 21 -17.82 -18.51 -11.86
CA ARG A 21 -17.70 -18.34 -13.31
C ARG A 21 -18.67 -17.30 -13.85
N TYR A 22 -19.90 -17.32 -13.32
CA TYR A 22 -20.89 -16.29 -13.62
C TYR A 22 -20.43 -14.93 -13.09
N LEU A 23 -19.89 -14.87 -11.87
CA LEU A 23 -19.29 -13.66 -11.30
C LEU A 23 -18.13 -13.13 -12.15
N ALA A 24 -17.23 -14.00 -12.63
CA ALA A 24 -16.18 -13.60 -13.58
C ALA A 24 -16.79 -12.94 -14.82
N PHE A 25 -17.74 -13.61 -15.48
CA PHE A 25 -18.40 -13.05 -16.66
C PHE A 25 -19.08 -11.71 -16.36
N LEU A 26 -19.80 -11.61 -15.24
CA LEU A 26 -20.44 -10.36 -14.80
C LEU A 26 -19.43 -9.25 -14.55
N LEU A 27 -18.30 -9.54 -13.89
CA LEU A 27 -17.25 -8.55 -13.64
C LEU A 27 -16.63 -8.06 -14.95
N LEU A 28 -16.39 -8.96 -15.91
CA LEU A 28 -15.83 -8.59 -17.21
C LEU A 28 -16.83 -7.75 -18.02
N ALA A 29 -18.09 -8.19 -18.08
CA ALA A 29 -19.16 -7.48 -18.76
C ALA A 29 -19.40 -6.10 -18.11
N ALA A 30 -19.40 -6.02 -16.77
CA ALA A 30 -19.52 -4.77 -16.05
C ALA A 30 -18.34 -3.83 -16.35
N TYR A 31 -17.11 -4.35 -16.34
CA TYR A 31 -15.92 -3.56 -16.68
C TYR A 31 -15.99 -3.00 -18.11
N SER A 32 -16.30 -3.84 -19.10
CA SER A 32 -16.46 -3.41 -20.50
C SER A 32 -17.60 -2.40 -20.67
N THR A 33 -18.74 -2.61 -20.00
CA THR A 33 -19.88 -1.70 -20.06
C THR A 33 -19.55 -0.35 -19.45
N VAL A 34 -18.91 -0.32 -18.27
CA VAL A 34 -18.48 0.91 -17.61
C VAL A 34 -17.41 1.62 -18.44
N GLY A 35 -16.46 0.91 -19.03
CA GLY A 35 -15.45 1.49 -19.91
C GLY A 35 -16.05 2.16 -21.15
N VAL A 36 -16.97 1.48 -21.84
CA VAL A 36 -17.68 2.04 -23.00
C VAL A 36 -18.54 3.24 -22.58
N ALA A 37 -19.30 3.11 -21.48
CA ALA A 37 -20.11 4.20 -20.95
C ALA A 37 -19.26 5.42 -20.57
N TYR A 38 -18.10 5.21 -19.94
CA TYR A 38 -17.15 6.28 -19.63
C TYR A 38 -16.68 6.99 -20.90
N VAL A 39 -16.24 6.25 -21.92
CA VAL A 39 -15.79 6.84 -23.19
C VAL A 39 -16.88 7.70 -23.81
N VAL A 40 -18.11 7.19 -23.91
CA VAL A 40 -19.24 7.90 -24.52
C VAL A 40 -19.65 9.12 -23.68
N VAL A 41 -19.84 8.95 -22.37
CA VAL A 41 -20.31 10.03 -21.49
C VAL A 41 -19.27 11.13 -21.36
N ALA A 42 -17.99 10.77 -21.20
CA ALA A 42 -16.92 11.76 -21.08
C ALA A 42 -16.68 12.49 -22.40
N ALA A 43 -16.71 11.79 -23.55
CA ALA A 43 -16.62 12.44 -24.86
C ALA A 43 -17.81 13.38 -25.12
N TRP A 44 -19.02 12.97 -24.74
CA TRP A 44 -20.20 13.82 -24.82
C TRP A 44 -20.05 15.07 -23.92
N ALA A 45 -19.67 14.89 -22.66
CA ALA A 45 -19.51 15.98 -21.70
C ALA A 45 -18.46 17.02 -22.15
N VAL A 46 -17.38 16.55 -22.78
CA VAL A 46 -16.39 17.41 -23.42
C VAL A 46 -16.98 18.16 -24.61
N SER A 47 -17.65 17.46 -25.54
CA SER A 47 -18.24 18.09 -26.74
C SER A 47 -19.37 19.07 -26.42
N ALA A 48 -20.08 18.86 -25.31
CA ALA A 48 -21.16 19.72 -24.83
C ALA A 48 -20.65 20.90 -23.96
N GLY A 49 -19.34 20.99 -23.73
CA GLY A 49 -18.73 22.08 -22.96
C GLY A 49 -18.92 21.98 -21.44
N TYR A 50 -19.35 20.84 -20.92
CA TYR A 50 -19.48 20.61 -19.47
C TYR A 50 -18.11 20.38 -18.80
N LEU A 51 -17.12 19.91 -19.54
CA LEU A 51 -15.75 19.73 -19.05
C LEU A 51 -14.84 20.83 -19.62
N PRO A 52 -14.06 21.54 -18.77
CA PRO A 52 -13.21 22.63 -19.21
C PRO A 52 -12.06 22.10 -20.08
N SER A 53 -12.07 22.48 -21.36
CA SER A 53 -10.94 22.25 -22.28
C SER A 53 -9.95 23.42 -22.21
N ALA A 54 -8.65 23.14 -22.33
CA ALA A 54 -7.66 24.19 -22.43
C ALA A 54 -7.87 24.98 -23.74
N GLY A 55 -8.29 26.24 -23.64
CA GLY A 55 -8.29 27.18 -24.77
C GLY A 55 -9.57 27.32 -25.59
N HIS A 56 -10.77 27.11 -25.02
CA HIS A 56 -12.06 27.29 -25.71
C HIS A 56 -12.27 26.41 -26.97
N TRP A 57 -11.44 25.39 -27.17
CA TRP A 57 -11.63 24.44 -28.26
C TRP A 57 -12.65 23.39 -27.82
N HIS A 58 -13.83 23.40 -28.44
CA HIS A 58 -14.85 22.37 -28.27
C HIS A 58 -14.70 21.46 -29.49
N GLY A 59 -13.83 20.46 -29.37
CA GLY A 59 -13.70 19.44 -30.41
C GLY A 59 -15.04 18.73 -30.63
N SER A 60 -15.22 18.15 -31.81
CA SER A 60 -16.38 17.31 -32.07
C SER A 60 -16.37 16.10 -31.12
N PHE A 61 -17.53 15.47 -30.89
CA PHE A 61 -17.61 14.23 -30.10
C PHE A 61 -16.58 13.18 -30.54
N HIS A 62 -16.32 13.08 -31.84
CA HIS A 62 -15.34 12.15 -32.42
C HIS A 62 -13.91 12.42 -31.97
N ASP A 63 -13.52 13.70 -31.84
CA ASP A 63 -12.16 14.09 -31.43
C ASP A 63 -11.90 13.70 -29.97
N ALA A 64 -12.94 13.63 -29.14
CA ALA A 64 -12.82 13.27 -27.73
C ALA A 64 -12.76 11.75 -27.50
N ILE A 65 -13.20 10.90 -28.43
CA ILE A 65 -13.27 9.44 -28.22
C ILE A 65 -11.88 8.83 -27.96
N LEU A 66 -10.90 9.13 -28.81
CA LEU A 66 -9.58 8.49 -28.75
C LEU A 66 -8.85 8.79 -27.43
N PRO A 67 -8.77 10.04 -26.93
CA PRO A 67 -8.23 10.32 -25.60
C PRO A 67 -8.94 9.57 -24.46
N ARG A 68 -10.27 9.41 -24.52
CA ARG A 68 -11.01 8.66 -23.49
C ARG A 68 -10.73 7.15 -23.56
N ILE A 69 -10.57 6.60 -24.76
CA ILE A 69 -10.13 5.20 -24.92
C ILE A 69 -8.74 5.01 -24.32
N ASN A 70 -7.81 5.94 -24.57
CA ASN A 70 -6.46 5.88 -23.99
C ASN A 70 -6.49 5.84 -22.46
N GLU A 71 -7.37 6.60 -21.80
CA GLU A 71 -7.54 6.54 -20.34
C GLU A 71 -7.97 5.16 -19.85
N VAL A 72 -8.95 4.54 -20.51
CA VAL A 72 -9.39 3.18 -20.18
C VAL A 72 -8.25 2.17 -20.38
N VAL A 73 -7.49 2.30 -21.48
CA VAL A 73 -6.34 1.44 -21.77
C VAL A 73 -5.24 1.60 -20.72
N ILE A 74 -4.86 2.83 -20.37
CA ILE A 74 -3.87 3.13 -19.33
C ILE A 74 -4.31 2.55 -17.99
N PHE A 75 -5.56 2.79 -17.59
CA PHE A 75 -6.12 2.24 -16.35
C PHE A 75 -6.08 0.71 -16.36
N THR A 76 -6.47 0.07 -17.48
CA THR A 76 -6.45 -1.39 -17.64
C THR A 76 -5.02 -1.93 -17.49
N PHE A 77 -4.07 -1.29 -18.17
CA PHE A 77 -2.66 -1.68 -18.17
C PHE A 77 -2.11 -1.72 -16.75
N PHE A 78 -2.28 -0.62 -16.00
CA PHE A 78 -1.83 -0.57 -14.62
C PHE A 78 -2.58 -1.54 -13.70
N ALA A 79 -3.88 -1.77 -13.92
CA ALA A 79 -4.64 -2.78 -13.18
C ALA A 79 -4.05 -4.19 -13.38
N ILE A 80 -3.67 -4.55 -14.62
CA ILE A 80 -3.04 -5.85 -14.94
C ILE A 80 -1.66 -5.95 -14.29
N CYS A 81 -0.84 -4.90 -14.38
CA CYS A 81 0.46 -4.84 -13.71
C CYS A 81 0.31 -5.01 -12.19
N GLY A 82 -0.61 -4.26 -11.57
CA GLY A 82 -0.87 -4.34 -10.13
C GLY A 82 -1.41 -5.69 -9.69
N ALA A 83 -2.30 -6.32 -10.47
CA ALA A 83 -2.78 -7.67 -10.17
C ALA A 83 -1.62 -8.69 -10.22
N SER A 84 -0.71 -8.53 -11.17
CA SER A 84 0.49 -9.36 -11.30
C SER A 84 1.45 -9.17 -10.12
N VAL A 85 1.70 -7.92 -9.72
CA VAL A 85 2.49 -7.59 -8.52
C VAL A 85 1.80 -8.14 -7.27
N GLY A 86 0.49 -7.99 -7.11
CA GLY A 86 -0.27 -8.55 -5.98
C GLY A 86 -0.15 -10.07 -5.88
N SER A 87 -0.17 -10.77 -7.02
CA SER A 87 0.05 -12.22 -7.08
C SER A 87 1.47 -12.59 -6.62
N PHE A 88 2.47 -11.83 -7.06
CA PHE A 88 3.85 -11.95 -6.55
C PHE A 88 3.95 -11.65 -5.04
N LEU A 89 3.26 -10.62 -4.54
CA LEU A 89 3.27 -10.27 -3.12
C LEU A 89 2.73 -11.39 -2.24
N ASN A 90 1.74 -12.17 -2.70
CA ASN A 90 1.29 -13.37 -1.97
C ASN A 90 2.44 -14.38 -1.76
N VAL A 91 3.36 -14.50 -2.72
CA VAL A 91 4.57 -15.34 -2.58
C VAL A 91 5.54 -14.73 -1.56
N VAL A 92 5.83 -13.43 -1.69
CA VAL A 92 6.73 -12.69 -0.80
C VAL A 92 6.29 -12.78 0.66
N VAL A 93 5.01 -12.52 0.91
CA VAL A 93 4.39 -12.52 2.25
C VAL A 93 4.50 -13.88 2.93
N TRP A 94 4.36 -14.96 2.16
CA TRP A 94 4.47 -16.32 2.70
C TRP A 94 5.94 -16.76 2.89
N ARG A 95 6.81 -16.51 1.92
CA ARG A 95 8.18 -17.07 1.88
C ARG A 95 9.20 -16.30 2.72
N LEU A 96 9.23 -14.97 2.62
CA LEU A 96 10.29 -14.19 3.26
C LEU A 96 10.31 -14.33 4.79
N PRO A 97 9.17 -14.34 5.51
CA PRO A 97 9.19 -14.57 6.95
C PRO A 97 9.71 -15.94 7.37
N GLN A 98 9.66 -16.93 6.47
CA GLN A 98 10.18 -18.28 6.69
C GLN A 98 11.66 -18.42 6.32
N GLY A 99 12.32 -17.33 5.90
CA GLY A 99 13.71 -17.37 5.44
C GLY A 99 13.88 -18.00 4.05
N LEU A 100 12.78 -18.22 3.32
CA LEU A 100 12.81 -18.80 1.97
C LEU A 100 13.03 -17.72 0.90
N GLY A 101 13.73 -18.08 -0.17
CA GLY A 101 13.89 -17.22 -1.35
C GLY A 101 12.58 -16.97 -2.11
N VAL A 102 12.53 -15.87 -2.87
CA VAL A 102 11.33 -15.49 -3.66
C VAL A 102 11.21 -16.22 -5.00
N GLY A 103 12.25 -16.95 -5.44
CA GLY A 103 12.27 -17.68 -6.71
C GLY A 103 11.55 -19.04 -6.66
N GLY A 104 11.15 -19.56 -7.82
CA GLY A 104 10.48 -20.86 -7.97
C GLY A 104 8.99 -20.76 -8.31
N HIS A 105 8.40 -21.86 -8.76
CA HIS A 105 7.04 -21.88 -9.30
C HIS A 105 5.94 -21.80 -8.24
N SER A 106 4.78 -21.26 -8.63
CA SER A 106 3.56 -21.33 -7.82
C SER A 106 3.05 -22.77 -7.78
N PHE A 107 2.73 -23.26 -6.59
CA PHE A 107 2.19 -24.61 -6.38
C PHE A 107 0.99 -24.58 -5.43
N CYS A 108 0.14 -25.61 -5.53
CA CYS A 108 -0.97 -25.75 -4.60
C CYS A 108 -0.44 -26.10 -3.19
N PRO A 109 -0.80 -25.38 -2.12
CA PRO A 109 -0.32 -25.67 -0.77
C PRO A 109 -0.85 -26.99 -0.18
N ARG A 110 -1.79 -27.65 -0.86
CA ARG A 110 -2.39 -28.93 -0.42
C ARG A 110 -1.78 -30.13 -1.16
N CYS A 111 -1.91 -30.17 -2.48
CA CYS A 111 -1.38 -31.29 -3.27
C CYS A 111 0.02 -31.08 -3.82
N ARG A 112 0.61 -29.88 -3.65
CA ARG A 112 1.94 -29.50 -4.16
C ARG A 112 2.13 -29.59 -5.67
N ASN A 113 1.08 -29.89 -6.44
CA ASN A 113 1.12 -29.78 -7.89
C ASN A 113 1.38 -28.33 -8.32
N MET A 114 2.20 -28.21 -9.35
CA MET A 114 2.54 -26.93 -9.97
C MET A 114 1.32 -26.35 -10.69
N LEU A 115 1.09 -25.05 -10.48
CA LEU A 115 0.00 -24.34 -11.13
C LEU A 115 0.31 -24.12 -12.60
N ARG A 116 -0.67 -24.42 -13.46
CA ARG A 116 -0.58 -24.16 -14.90
C ARG A 116 -0.68 -22.65 -15.14
N ALA A 117 -0.03 -22.12 -16.18
CA ALA A 117 -0.04 -20.68 -16.46
C ALA A 117 -1.46 -20.07 -16.53
N ARG A 118 -2.41 -20.77 -17.17
CA ARG A 118 -3.83 -20.36 -17.24
C ARG A 118 -4.57 -20.33 -15.89
N ASP A 119 -4.09 -21.10 -14.92
CA ASP A 119 -4.66 -21.14 -13.56
C ASP A 119 -4.03 -20.06 -12.66
N ASN A 120 -2.97 -19.41 -13.14
CA ASN A 120 -2.20 -18.37 -12.44
C ASN A 120 -2.47 -16.96 -13.00
N VAL A 121 -3.56 -16.77 -13.78
CA VAL A 121 -4.00 -15.42 -14.17
C VAL A 121 -4.57 -14.73 -12.93
N PRO A 122 -4.01 -13.60 -12.46
CA PRO A 122 -4.44 -12.94 -11.24
C PRO A 122 -5.95 -12.65 -11.21
N VAL A 123 -6.60 -12.89 -10.07
CA VAL A 123 -8.05 -12.79 -9.79
C VAL A 123 -8.88 -13.80 -10.59
N TRP A 124 -8.71 -13.79 -11.90
CA TRP A 124 -9.50 -14.51 -12.87
C TRP A 124 -9.31 -16.04 -12.82
N GLY A 125 -8.08 -16.52 -12.60
CA GLY A 125 -7.79 -17.95 -12.44
C GLY A 125 -8.56 -18.55 -11.27
N TRP A 126 -8.62 -17.84 -10.14
CA TRP A 126 -9.38 -18.26 -8.97
C TRP A 126 -10.89 -18.28 -9.24
N LEU A 127 -11.43 -17.26 -9.91
CA LEU A 127 -12.86 -17.19 -10.26
C LEU A 127 -13.27 -18.30 -11.24
N TRP A 128 -12.48 -18.55 -12.29
CA TRP A 128 -12.79 -19.59 -13.27
C TRP A 128 -12.69 -21.02 -12.72
N LEU A 129 -11.79 -21.24 -11.76
CA LEU A 129 -11.67 -22.51 -11.05
C LEU A 129 -12.74 -22.68 -9.95
N GLY A 130 -13.47 -21.62 -9.61
CA GLY A 130 -14.48 -21.63 -8.57
C GLY A 130 -13.90 -21.73 -7.17
N GLY A 131 -12.76 -21.06 -6.95
CA GLY A 131 -12.06 -21.02 -5.67
C GLY A 131 -11.52 -22.36 -5.19
N ARG A 132 -11.23 -23.29 -6.10
CA ARG A 132 -10.71 -24.63 -5.78
C ARG A 132 -9.54 -25.00 -6.68
N CYS A 133 -8.61 -25.79 -6.16
CA CYS A 133 -7.52 -26.33 -6.99
C CYS A 133 -8.07 -27.23 -8.10
N ARG A 134 -7.52 -27.13 -9.31
CA ARG A 134 -7.91 -27.96 -10.46
C ARG A 134 -7.75 -29.46 -10.19
N ASP A 135 -6.63 -29.84 -9.57
CA ASP A 135 -6.24 -31.24 -9.40
C ASP A 135 -6.88 -31.85 -8.15
N CYS A 136 -6.61 -31.28 -6.97
CA CYS A 136 -7.11 -31.85 -5.72
C CYS A 136 -8.52 -31.37 -5.31
N ARG A 137 -9.10 -30.38 -6.01
CA ARG A 137 -10.44 -29.82 -5.75
C ARG A 137 -10.65 -29.21 -4.35
N LEU A 138 -9.61 -29.10 -3.55
CA LEU A 138 -9.64 -28.44 -2.25
C LEU A 138 -9.77 -26.92 -2.43
N PRO A 139 -10.45 -26.23 -1.49
CA PRO A 139 -10.66 -24.79 -1.57
C PRO A 139 -9.33 -24.02 -1.47
N ILE A 140 -9.23 -22.96 -2.28
CA ILE A 140 -8.17 -21.94 -2.25
C ILE A 140 -8.77 -20.70 -1.58
N SER A 141 -8.07 -20.15 -0.59
CA SER A 141 -8.54 -18.99 0.17
C SER A 141 -8.85 -17.78 -0.74
N ALA A 142 -9.97 -17.10 -0.49
CA ALA A 142 -10.34 -15.85 -1.18
C ALA A 142 -9.36 -14.69 -0.87
N ARG A 143 -8.46 -14.87 0.11
CA ARG A 143 -7.40 -13.90 0.41
C ARG A 143 -6.53 -13.60 -0.82
N TYR A 144 -6.16 -14.63 -1.58
CA TYR A 144 -5.27 -14.47 -2.74
C TYR A 144 -5.83 -13.50 -3.79
N PRO A 145 -7.05 -13.74 -4.34
CA PRO A 145 -7.63 -12.80 -5.30
C PRO A 145 -7.99 -11.44 -4.70
N LEU A 146 -8.27 -11.34 -3.39
CA LEU A 146 -8.50 -10.05 -2.74
C LEU A 146 -7.23 -9.19 -2.67
N VAL A 147 -6.08 -9.81 -2.37
CA VAL A 147 -4.78 -9.11 -2.40
C VAL A 147 -4.45 -8.68 -3.82
N GLU A 148 -4.63 -9.56 -4.80
CA GLU A 148 -4.41 -9.25 -6.22
C GLU A 148 -5.29 -8.08 -6.68
N ALA A 149 -6.58 -8.09 -6.35
CA ALA A 149 -7.49 -7.00 -6.68
C ALA A 149 -7.14 -5.68 -5.96
N SER A 150 -6.74 -5.75 -4.69
CA SER A 150 -6.39 -4.54 -3.91
C SER A 150 -5.16 -3.84 -4.49
N VAL A 151 -4.12 -4.61 -4.86
CA VAL A 151 -2.91 -4.06 -5.49
C VAL A 151 -3.20 -3.63 -6.93
N ALA A 152 -4.08 -4.31 -7.66
CA ALA A 152 -4.56 -3.86 -8.97
C ALA A 152 -5.20 -2.47 -8.91
N VAL A 153 -6.08 -2.24 -7.92
CA VAL A 153 -6.70 -0.92 -7.70
C VAL A 153 -5.65 0.13 -7.31
N THR A 154 -4.70 -0.21 -6.45
CA THR A 154 -3.58 0.70 -6.10
C THR A 154 -2.82 1.12 -7.35
N PHE A 155 -2.41 0.18 -8.20
CA PHE A 155 -1.63 0.51 -9.40
C PHE A 155 -2.45 1.28 -10.42
N ALA A 156 -3.70 0.85 -10.68
CA ALA A 156 -4.57 1.50 -11.64
C ALA A 156 -4.84 2.96 -11.26
N LEU A 157 -5.12 3.22 -9.98
CA LEU A 157 -5.33 4.57 -9.48
C LEU A 157 -4.07 5.42 -9.62
N ILE A 158 -2.95 4.97 -9.05
CA ILE A 158 -1.70 5.74 -8.95
C ILE A 158 -1.07 5.96 -10.33
N GLY A 159 -0.97 4.90 -11.15
CA GLY A 159 -0.40 4.99 -12.49
C GLY A 159 -1.21 5.94 -13.39
N THR A 160 -2.54 5.92 -13.28
CA THR A 160 -3.38 6.85 -14.05
C THR A 160 -3.18 8.29 -13.56
N VAL A 161 -3.39 8.58 -12.28
CA VAL A 161 -3.33 9.97 -11.79
C VAL A 161 -1.95 10.60 -11.92
N GLU A 162 -0.86 9.83 -11.81
CA GLU A 162 0.50 10.35 -11.96
C GLU A 162 0.88 10.60 -13.42
N LEU A 163 0.49 9.72 -14.36
CA LEU A 163 0.74 9.97 -15.78
C LEU A 163 0.02 11.23 -16.27
N TYR A 164 -1.18 11.49 -15.76
CA TYR A 164 -1.93 12.70 -16.05
C TYR A 164 -1.54 13.90 -15.17
N GLY A 165 -0.63 13.73 -14.21
CA GLY A 165 -0.15 14.82 -13.35
C GLY A 165 -1.22 15.41 -12.42
N PHE A 166 -2.24 14.64 -12.06
CA PHE A 166 -3.38 15.11 -11.27
C PHE A 166 -3.12 15.18 -9.77
N ASN A 167 -2.28 14.28 -9.28
CA ASN A 167 -2.23 14.01 -7.85
C ASN A 167 -1.10 14.72 -7.12
N LEU A 168 0.06 14.96 -7.74
CA LEU A 168 1.21 15.49 -7.01
C LEU A 168 1.19 17.02 -6.94
N PRO A 169 1.25 17.63 -5.74
CA PRO A 169 1.47 19.07 -5.62
C PRO A 169 2.84 19.43 -6.22
N PHE A 170 2.97 20.64 -6.75
CA PHE A 170 4.23 21.19 -7.28
C PHE A 170 4.83 20.50 -8.53
N ARG A 171 4.18 19.46 -9.10
CA ARG A 171 4.55 18.87 -10.40
C ARG A 171 3.49 19.12 -11.48
N SER A 172 3.89 19.88 -12.51
CA SER A 172 3.12 20.33 -13.69
C SER A 172 1.93 21.26 -13.42
N SER A 173 1.85 22.29 -14.27
CA SER A 173 0.87 23.36 -14.30
C SER A 173 -0.44 22.89 -14.90
N SER A 174 -1.53 23.29 -14.25
CA SER A 174 -2.93 23.14 -14.65
C SER A 174 -3.58 21.77 -14.42
N PHE A 175 -4.37 21.70 -13.33
CA PHE A 175 -5.57 20.86 -13.29
C PHE A 175 -6.45 21.23 -14.48
N ARG A 176 -6.36 20.46 -15.55
CA ARG A 176 -7.31 20.49 -16.65
C ARG A 176 -7.59 19.04 -16.98
N TRP A 177 -8.87 18.67 -17.03
CA TRP A 177 -9.34 17.51 -17.77
C TRP A 177 -9.08 17.78 -19.26
N SER A 178 -7.82 18.01 -19.62
CA SER A 178 -7.47 18.42 -20.97
C SER A 178 -7.73 17.22 -21.86
N MET A 179 -8.18 17.51 -23.08
CA MET A 179 -8.38 16.50 -24.12
C MET A 179 -7.06 15.85 -24.55
N ASP A 180 -5.95 16.20 -23.91
CA ASP A 180 -4.62 15.79 -24.32
C ASP A 180 -4.30 14.41 -23.77
N SER A 181 -3.69 13.60 -24.62
CA SER A 181 -2.99 12.42 -24.13
C SER A 181 -1.85 12.86 -23.21
N PRO A 182 -1.55 12.10 -22.13
CA PRO A 182 -0.55 12.53 -21.17
C PRO A 182 0.81 12.68 -21.87
N LEU A 183 1.43 13.84 -21.70
CA LEU A 183 2.82 14.06 -22.09
C LEU A 183 3.71 13.32 -21.10
N ILE A 184 4.11 12.10 -21.46
CA ILE A 184 4.89 11.23 -20.57
C ILE A 184 6.36 11.67 -20.59
N SER A 185 6.79 12.39 -19.56
CA SER A 185 8.20 12.69 -19.32
C SER A 185 8.91 11.54 -18.59
N GLY A 186 10.21 11.39 -18.81
CA GLY A 186 11.04 10.43 -18.06
C GLY A 186 10.94 10.65 -16.55
N ALA A 187 10.87 11.90 -16.10
CA ALA A 187 10.71 12.24 -14.68
C ALA A 187 9.38 11.75 -14.09
N GLN A 188 8.27 11.83 -14.83
CA GLN A 188 6.97 11.27 -14.39
C GLN A 188 7.03 9.75 -14.29
N ILE A 189 7.64 9.06 -15.28
CA ILE A 189 7.80 7.61 -15.25
C ILE A 189 8.58 7.18 -14.00
N VAL A 190 9.74 7.80 -13.74
CA VAL A 190 10.56 7.45 -12.57
C VAL A 190 9.81 7.72 -11.26
N THR A 191 9.04 8.82 -11.20
CA THR A 191 8.20 9.15 -10.03
C THR A 191 7.10 8.10 -9.81
N ALA A 192 6.39 7.71 -10.88
CA ALA A 192 5.37 6.66 -10.82
C ALA A 192 5.95 5.32 -10.38
N ILE A 193 7.11 4.93 -10.93
CA ILE A 193 7.80 3.70 -10.51
C ILE A 193 8.19 3.78 -9.03
N PHE A 194 8.70 4.91 -8.57
CA PHE A 194 9.04 5.12 -7.16
C PHE A 194 7.83 4.90 -6.24
N HIS A 195 6.69 5.52 -6.53
CA HIS A 195 5.46 5.36 -5.73
C HIS A 195 4.86 3.95 -5.81
N LEU A 196 4.79 3.36 -7.01
CA LEU A 196 4.23 2.02 -7.19
C LEU A 196 5.05 0.96 -6.43
N VAL A 197 6.38 1.06 -6.45
CA VAL A 197 7.24 0.17 -5.67
C VAL A 197 7.12 0.47 -4.16
N GLY A 198 7.09 1.73 -3.76
CA GLY A 198 6.87 2.12 -2.35
C GLY A 198 5.57 1.59 -1.78
N LEU A 199 4.47 1.69 -2.53
CA LEU A 199 3.16 1.14 -2.16
C LEU A 199 3.16 -0.39 -2.16
N SER A 200 3.90 -1.02 -3.07
CA SER A 200 4.08 -2.49 -3.07
C SER A 200 4.81 -2.98 -1.81
N ILE A 201 5.85 -2.25 -1.38
CA ILE A 201 6.56 -2.50 -0.13
C ILE A 201 5.60 -2.32 1.07
N ALA A 202 4.81 -1.25 1.08
CA ALA A 202 3.80 -1.01 2.13
C ALA A 202 2.77 -2.16 2.21
N TRP A 203 2.26 -2.62 1.07
CA TRP A 203 1.38 -3.79 0.99
C TRP A 203 2.05 -5.06 1.51
N ALA A 204 3.30 -5.33 1.10
CA ALA A 204 4.05 -6.50 1.54
C ALA A 204 4.26 -6.51 3.07
N MET A 205 4.76 -5.40 3.64
CA MET A 205 4.98 -5.27 5.08
C MET A 205 3.66 -5.32 5.86
N GLY A 206 2.62 -4.66 5.35
CA GLY A 206 1.28 -4.67 5.94
C GLY A 206 0.69 -6.09 6.02
N LEU A 207 0.78 -6.86 4.93
CA LEU A 207 0.30 -8.25 4.85
C LEU A 207 1.12 -9.21 5.72
N ILE A 208 2.45 -9.07 5.75
CA ILE A 208 3.32 -9.86 6.64
C ILE A 208 2.93 -9.62 8.09
N ARG A 209 2.73 -8.36 8.47
CA ARG A 209 2.36 -8.00 9.84
C ARG A 209 0.96 -8.48 10.18
N TYR A 210 0.02 -8.39 9.24
CA TYR A 210 -1.35 -8.90 9.35
C TYR A 210 -1.41 -10.42 9.58
N ASP A 211 -0.43 -11.16 9.08
CA ASP A 211 -0.27 -12.60 9.30
C ASP A 211 0.33 -12.97 10.66
N GLY A 212 0.69 -11.99 11.47
CA GLY A 212 1.37 -12.26 12.74
C GLY A 212 2.89 -12.40 12.62
N ASN A 213 3.46 -12.23 11.43
CA ASN A 213 4.89 -12.37 11.19
C ASN A 213 5.66 -11.05 11.37
N ARG A 214 6.92 -11.17 11.82
CA ARG A 214 7.88 -10.06 11.89
C ARG A 214 8.28 -9.62 10.48
N ILE A 215 8.55 -8.33 10.29
CA ILE A 215 9.02 -7.83 9.00
C ILE A 215 10.46 -8.34 8.76
N PRO A 216 10.72 -9.10 7.68
CA PRO A 216 12.01 -9.75 7.46
C PRO A 216 13.07 -8.75 7.01
N ARG A 217 14.32 -8.91 7.49
CA ARG A 217 15.45 -8.00 7.21
C ARG A 217 15.70 -7.75 5.71
N PRO A 218 15.66 -8.75 4.81
CA PRO A 218 15.86 -8.50 3.38
C PRO A 218 14.86 -7.50 2.79
N LEU A 219 13.59 -7.54 3.24
CA LEU A 219 12.58 -6.59 2.81
C LEU A 219 12.83 -5.18 3.37
N VAL A 220 13.33 -5.07 4.60
CA VAL A 220 13.72 -3.79 5.20
C VAL A 220 14.89 -3.16 4.45
N ILE A 221 15.90 -3.96 4.10
CA ILE A 221 17.07 -3.48 3.32
C ILE A 221 16.61 -3.01 1.94
N PHE A 222 15.79 -3.81 1.25
CA PHE A 222 15.23 -3.42 -0.04
C PHE A 222 14.43 -2.11 0.05
N ALA A 223 13.58 -1.98 1.08
CA ALA A 223 12.80 -0.77 1.32
C ALA A 223 13.69 0.46 1.59
N ALA A 224 14.74 0.31 2.39
CA ALA A 224 15.68 1.38 2.68
C ALA A 224 16.45 1.81 1.41
N LEU A 225 16.97 0.86 0.64
CA LEU A 225 17.67 1.16 -0.62
C LEU A 225 16.76 1.87 -1.62
N TRP A 226 15.52 1.43 -1.74
CA TRP A 226 14.58 2.03 -2.67
C TRP A 226 14.09 3.41 -2.22
N LEU A 227 13.57 3.51 -1.00
CA LEU A 227 12.94 4.75 -0.50
C LEU A 227 13.99 5.79 -0.09
N VAL A 228 14.97 5.42 0.74
CA VAL A 228 16.00 6.37 1.18
C VAL A 228 17.00 6.61 0.05
N GLY A 229 17.52 5.53 -0.57
CA GLY A 229 18.47 5.66 -1.67
C GLY A 229 17.87 6.37 -2.88
N GLY A 230 16.62 6.07 -3.24
CA GLY A 230 15.91 6.76 -4.33
C GLY A 230 15.77 8.27 -4.07
N LEU A 231 15.35 8.67 -2.87
CA LEU A 231 15.20 10.08 -2.51
C LEU A 231 16.54 10.84 -2.48
N VAL A 232 17.62 10.20 -2.02
CA VAL A 232 18.95 10.81 -2.00
C VAL A 232 19.52 10.92 -3.42
N ILE A 233 19.42 9.87 -4.23
CA ILE A 233 19.96 9.87 -5.61
C ILE A 233 19.16 10.80 -6.51
N SER A 234 17.84 10.83 -6.37
CA SER A 234 16.95 11.71 -7.13
C SER A 234 16.07 12.53 -6.19
N PRO A 235 16.57 13.68 -5.69
CA PRO A 235 15.80 14.59 -4.82
C PRO A 235 14.45 15.01 -5.38
N SER A 236 14.31 14.99 -6.72
CA SER A 236 13.04 15.28 -7.38
C SER A 236 11.92 14.33 -6.95
N LEU A 237 12.22 13.07 -6.59
CA LEU A 237 11.24 12.07 -6.17
C LEU A 237 10.52 12.47 -4.88
N ALA A 238 11.12 13.32 -4.05
CA ALA A 238 10.42 13.88 -2.90
C ALA A 238 9.40 14.93 -3.37
N ILE A 239 8.14 14.64 -3.09
CA ILE A 239 7.00 15.49 -3.46
C ILE A 239 6.92 16.75 -2.58
N VAL A 240 7.39 16.66 -1.33
CA VAL A 240 7.35 17.78 -0.39
C VAL A 240 8.71 18.48 -0.35
N PRO A 241 8.78 19.79 -0.61
CA PRO A 241 9.93 20.61 -0.29
C PRO A 241 10.22 20.62 1.22
N TRP A 242 11.50 20.70 1.58
CA TRP A 242 11.91 20.97 2.96
C TRP A 242 12.10 22.48 3.22
N GLN A 243 11.96 23.29 2.16
CA GLN A 243 12.06 24.76 2.09
C GLN A 243 13.19 25.34 2.95
N LEU A 244 14.44 25.25 2.45
CA LEU A 244 15.35 26.34 2.73
C LEU A 244 14.90 27.50 1.83
N THR A 245 14.35 28.59 2.37
CA THR A 245 14.15 29.80 1.57
C THR A 245 15.53 30.35 1.22
N VAL A 246 16.08 29.86 0.11
CA VAL A 246 17.36 30.31 -0.40
C VAL A 246 17.17 31.70 -1.03
N PRO A 247 17.97 32.70 -0.64
CA PRO A 247 17.92 34.02 -1.26
C PRO A 247 18.06 33.91 -2.78
N SER A 248 17.41 34.81 -3.51
CA SER A 248 17.60 34.91 -4.97
C SER A 248 19.09 35.08 -5.28
N GLY A 249 19.68 34.14 -6.00
CA GLY A 249 21.12 34.12 -6.33
C GLY A 249 21.97 33.18 -5.49
N TRP A 250 21.37 32.28 -4.70
CA TRP A 250 22.07 31.23 -3.97
C TRP A 250 21.85 29.84 -4.62
N PRO A 251 22.90 29.01 -4.80
CA PRO A 251 24.29 29.32 -4.51
C PRO A 251 24.87 30.40 -5.46
N PRO A 252 25.89 31.16 -5.02
CA PRO A 252 26.58 32.16 -5.85
C PRO A 252 26.96 31.61 -7.23
N ALA A 253 26.84 32.40 -8.29
CA ALA A 253 27.04 31.95 -9.67
C ALA A 253 28.47 31.41 -9.95
N ASP A 254 29.45 31.83 -9.15
CA ASP A 254 30.84 31.37 -9.14
C ASP A 254 31.03 29.98 -8.50
N TRP A 255 30.02 29.47 -7.78
CA TRP A 255 29.99 28.09 -7.25
C TRP A 255 29.44 27.08 -8.27
N LEU A 256 28.83 27.56 -9.36
CA LEU A 256 28.41 26.73 -10.50
C LEU A 256 29.62 26.44 -11.39
N VAL A 257 30.47 25.52 -10.94
CA VAL A 257 31.58 24.99 -11.74
C VAL A 257 30.99 24.13 -12.86
N SER A 258 30.96 24.71 -14.06
CA SER A 258 30.65 24.08 -15.36
C SER A 258 29.23 23.50 -15.51
N GLY A 259 28.59 23.87 -16.61
CA GLY A 259 27.24 23.46 -16.97
C GLY A 259 26.96 21.96 -16.78
N GLU A 260 25.71 21.69 -16.44
CA GLU A 260 25.09 20.36 -16.37
C GLU A 260 25.70 19.37 -15.37
N ARG A 261 25.28 19.39 -14.10
CA ARG A 261 25.39 18.21 -13.23
C ARG A 261 24.19 17.94 -12.34
N VAL A 262 23.86 16.65 -12.30
CA VAL A 262 22.74 15.91 -11.69
C VAL A 262 22.65 16.02 -10.15
N LEU A 263 23.54 16.77 -9.49
CA LEU A 263 23.68 16.80 -8.03
C LEU A 263 24.06 18.21 -7.54
N ASP A 264 23.13 19.15 -7.64
CA ASP A 264 23.25 20.43 -6.93
C ASP A 264 23.34 20.13 -5.41
N ALA A 265 24.41 20.58 -4.76
CA ALA A 265 24.67 20.32 -3.34
C ALA A 265 23.50 20.77 -2.45
N THR A 266 22.80 21.82 -2.87
CA THR A 266 21.57 22.32 -2.24
C THR A 266 20.48 21.28 -2.23
N MET A 267 20.20 20.69 -3.39
CA MET A 267 19.15 19.69 -3.57
C MET A 267 19.46 18.40 -2.79
N GLN A 268 20.74 18.08 -2.64
CA GLN A 268 21.20 16.94 -1.84
C GLN A 268 21.02 17.18 -0.33
N VAL A 269 21.37 18.38 0.16
CA VAL A 269 21.12 18.75 1.56
C VAL A 269 19.63 18.70 1.87
N GLU A 270 18.79 19.24 1.00
CA GLU A 270 17.34 19.14 1.16
C GLU A 270 16.85 17.69 1.17
N ALA A 271 17.31 16.84 0.25
CA ALA A 271 16.92 15.43 0.22
C ALA A 271 17.29 14.69 1.51
N ILE A 272 18.50 14.91 2.03
CA ILE A 272 18.97 14.33 3.29
C ILE A 272 18.07 14.79 4.44
N LEU A 273 17.76 16.08 4.51
CA LEU A 273 16.93 16.62 5.58
C LEU A 273 15.47 16.14 5.51
N ARG A 274 14.92 15.92 4.31
CA ARG A 274 13.62 15.25 4.10
C ARG A 274 13.63 13.82 4.65
N VAL A 275 14.68 13.04 4.35
CA VAL A 275 14.83 11.68 4.88
C VAL A 275 14.94 11.71 6.41
N LEU A 276 15.80 12.56 6.98
CA LEU A 276 16.01 12.63 8.42
C LEU A 276 14.73 13.03 9.16
N THR A 277 14.02 14.05 8.68
CA THR A 277 12.75 14.49 9.28
C THR A 277 11.65 13.44 9.13
N ALA A 278 11.57 12.73 8.01
CA ALA A 278 10.63 11.63 7.81
C ALA A 278 10.88 10.46 8.79
N LEU A 279 12.14 10.06 8.98
CA LEU A 279 12.51 8.99 9.91
C LEU A 279 12.30 9.41 11.37
N ALA A 280 12.62 10.65 11.73
CA ALA A 280 12.35 11.21 13.05
C ALA A 280 10.85 11.23 13.36
N ALA A 281 10.03 11.69 12.40
CA ALA A 281 8.57 11.68 12.52
C ALA A 281 8.04 10.26 12.68
N ALA A 282 8.57 9.29 11.93
CA ALA A 282 8.17 7.89 12.06
C ALA A 282 8.44 7.33 13.47
N GLY A 283 9.62 7.60 14.03
CA GLY A 283 9.95 7.21 15.41
C GLY A 283 9.04 7.87 16.44
N PHE A 284 8.78 9.17 16.30
CA PHE A 284 7.87 9.92 17.17
C PHE A 284 6.44 9.35 17.14
N PHE A 285 5.85 9.21 15.95
CA PHE A 285 4.48 8.70 15.82
C PHE A 285 4.35 7.23 16.24
N ALA A 286 5.37 6.40 15.98
CA ALA A 286 5.39 5.02 16.48
C ALA A 286 5.35 4.98 18.02
N ARG A 287 6.04 5.90 18.70
CA ARG A 287 5.99 6.02 20.17
C ARG A 287 4.64 6.50 20.68
N VAL A 288 4.01 7.46 20.01
CA VAL A 288 2.63 7.90 20.33
C VAL A 288 1.66 6.72 20.23
N LEU A 289 1.78 5.91 19.18
CA LEU A 289 0.93 4.74 18.92
C LEU A 289 1.34 3.49 19.69
N ALA A 290 2.45 3.51 20.44
CA ALA A 290 2.96 2.32 21.12
C ALA A 290 1.97 1.76 22.15
N LYS A 291 1.28 2.62 22.91
CA LYS A 291 0.27 2.19 23.89
C LYS A 291 -0.89 1.41 23.25
N SER A 292 -1.17 1.67 21.98
CA SER A 292 -2.22 1.04 21.18
C SER A 292 -1.78 -0.31 20.63
N CYS A 293 -0.61 -0.30 19.97
CA CYS A 293 -0.16 -1.35 19.07
C CYS A 293 0.85 -2.32 19.73
N CYS A 294 1.55 -1.86 20.76
CA CYS A 294 2.61 -2.58 21.46
C CYS A 294 2.77 -2.06 22.91
N PRO A 295 1.75 -2.22 23.77
CA PRO A 295 1.67 -1.54 25.07
C PRO A 295 2.77 -1.93 26.08
N ARG A 296 3.42 -3.08 25.86
CA ARG A 296 4.49 -3.60 26.72
C ARG A 296 5.88 -3.37 26.11
N ALA A 297 6.00 -2.57 25.06
CA ALA A 297 7.28 -2.29 24.45
C ALA A 297 8.13 -1.38 25.35
N ASP A 298 9.27 -1.88 25.80
CA ASP A 298 10.27 -1.12 26.54
C ASP A 298 11.65 -1.39 25.95
N LEU A 299 12.20 -0.37 25.28
CA LEU A 299 13.49 -0.46 24.60
C LEU A 299 14.67 -0.56 25.58
N LYS A 300 14.48 -0.08 26.81
CA LYS A 300 15.53 -0.04 27.84
C LYS A 300 15.61 -1.37 28.60
N LEU A 301 14.46 -1.96 28.91
CA LEU A 301 14.39 -3.18 29.72
C LEU A 301 14.34 -4.46 28.88
N ASP A 302 13.75 -4.44 27.69
CA ASP A 302 13.59 -5.63 26.85
C ASP A 302 13.87 -5.32 25.36
N PRO A 303 15.12 -4.98 25.00
CA PRO A 303 15.48 -4.53 23.65
C PRO A 303 15.26 -5.60 22.56
N LEU A 304 15.27 -6.88 22.92
CA LEU A 304 15.06 -8.01 22.01
C LEU A 304 13.68 -8.68 22.19
N GLY A 305 12.83 -8.11 23.04
CA GLY A 305 11.51 -8.61 23.34
C GLY A 305 10.56 -8.58 22.15
N GLU A 306 9.55 -9.45 22.18
CA GLU A 306 8.51 -9.52 21.14
C GLU A 306 7.81 -8.16 20.95
N GLN A 307 7.57 -7.43 22.05
CA GLN A 307 6.84 -6.16 22.06
C GLN A 307 7.69 -5.00 21.56
N THR A 308 8.97 -4.95 21.97
CA THR A 308 9.97 -4.06 21.38
C THR A 308 10.12 -4.31 19.89
N GLY A 309 10.11 -5.59 19.51
CA GLY A 309 10.02 -5.98 18.13
C GLY A 309 8.84 -5.31 17.43
N ARG A 310 7.62 -5.47 17.93
CA ARG A 310 6.40 -4.91 17.34
C ARG A 310 6.47 -3.39 17.18
N LEU A 311 7.11 -2.69 18.12
CA LEU A 311 7.38 -1.26 18.02
C LEU A 311 8.32 -0.93 16.85
N ILE A 312 9.34 -1.76 16.59
CA ILE A 312 10.20 -1.62 15.40
C ILE A 312 9.38 -1.83 14.12
N ASP A 313 8.54 -2.86 14.04
CA ASP A 313 7.67 -3.08 12.86
C ASP A 313 6.73 -1.89 12.63
N LEU A 314 6.14 -1.35 13.69
CA LEU A 314 5.30 -0.15 13.62
C LEU A 314 6.09 1.07 13.11
N THR A 315 7.30 1.29 13.62
CA THR A 315 8.19 2.36 13.15
C THR A 315 8.51 2.20 11.66
N LEU A 316 8.81 0.99 11.20
CA LEU A 316 9.10 0.71 9.77
C LEU A 316 7.90 0.97 8.87
N LEU A 317 6.69 0.57 9.29
CA LEU A 317 5.45 0.84 8.55
C LEU A 317 5.19 2.35 8.42
N ILE A 318 5.37 3.11 9.51
CA ILE A 318 5.19 4.57 9.50
C ILE A 318 6.32 5.25 8.72
N ALA A 319 7.54 4.72 8.74
CA ALA A 319 8.66 5.26 7.97
C ALA A 319 8.37 5.25 6.46
N ILE A 320 7.73 4.20 5.93
CA ILE A 320 7.31 4.18 4.51
C ILE A 320 6.34 5.34 4.24
N VAL A 321 5.35 5.53 5.10
CA VAL A 321 4.39 6.65 4.96
C VAL A 321 5.14 7.98 4.97
N SER A 322 5.95 8.25 6.00
CA SER A 322 6.66 9.53 6.14
C SER A 322 7.65 9.81 5.00
N LEU A 323 8.32 8.77 4.47
CA LEU A 323 9.25 8.93 3.34
C LEU A 323 8.50 9.21 2.02
N MET A 324 7.31 8.64 1.84
CA MET A 324 6.51 8.84 0.63
C MET A 324 5.74 10.16 0.66
N VAL A 325 5.13 10.51 1.81
CA VAL A 325 4.23 11.67 1.91
C VAL A 325 4.81 12.90 2.61
N GLY A 326 6.04 12.80 3.13
CA GLY A 326 6.63 13.81 3.99
C GLY A 326 6.11 13.75 5.43
N TRP A 327 6.85 14.34 6.36
CA TRP A 327 6.52 14.28 7.79
C TRP A 327 5.22 15.02 8.15
N GLN A 328 4.86 16.06 7.38
CA GLN A 328 3.67 16.88 7.59
C GLN A 328 2.40 16.04 7.43
N ALA A 329 2.28 15.36 6.28
CA ALA A 329 1.09 14.60 5.91
C ALA A 329 0.97 13.25 6.63
N THR A 330 2.06 12.77 7.27
CA THR A 330 2.05 11.53 8.04
C THR A 330 0.90 11.51 9.05
N SER A 331 0.71 12.58 9.82
CA SER A 331 -0.35 12.64 10.85
C SER A 331 -1.76 12.37 10.29
N GLY A 332 -2.11 12.98 9.15
CA GLY A 332 -3.38 12.76 8.46
C GLY A 332 -3.56 11.32 8.02
N VAL A 333 -2.52 10.72 7.41
CA VAL A 333 -2.55 9.31 7.00
C VAL A 333 -2.75 8.38 8.21
N LEU A 334 -2.04 8.62 9.32
CA LEU A 334 -2.14 7.78 10.51
C LEU A 334 -3.53 7.87 11.16
N ILE A 335 -4.12 9.06 11.22
CA ILE A 335 -5.48 9.25 11.74
C ILE A 335 -6.48 8.45 10.89
N VAL A 336 -6.49 8.65 9.58
CA VAL A 336 -7.43 7.96 8.68
C VAL A 336 -7.22 6.44 8.72
N ALA A 337 -5.97 5.97 8.72
CA ALA A 337 -5.66 4.55 8.83
C ALA A 337 -6.11 3.95 10.17
N SER A 338 -5.99 4.70 11.27
CA SER A 338 -6.46 4.25 12.59
C SER A 338 -7.98 4.15 12.69
N VAL A 339 -8.71 5.09 12.07
CA VAL A 339 -10.18 5.06 12.00
C VAL A 339 -10.63 3.88 11.15
N LEU A 340 -10.01 3.67 9.98
CA LEU A 340 -10.30 2.53 9.11
C LEU A 340 -10.01 1.20 9.83
N ALA A 341 -8.90 1.09 10.55
CA ALA A 341 -8.55 -0.08 11.35
C ALA A 341 -9.54 -0.35 12.48
N TRP A 342 -10.08 0.70 13.10
CA TRP A 342 -11.12 0.59 14.12
C TRP A 342 -12.46 0.13 13.53
N LEU A 343 -12.88 0.66 12.37
CA LEU A 343 -14.07 0.21 11.64
C LEU A 343 -13.96 -1.27 11.24
N CYS A 344 -12.80 -1.69 10.71
CA CYS A 344 -12.51 -3.08 10.40
C CYS A 344 -12.62 -3.99 11.63
N GLY A 345 -12.14 -3.53 12.79
CA GLY A 345 -12.29 -4.25 14.06
C GLY A 345 -13.76 -4.42 14.49
N ARG A 346 -14.58 -3.38 14.33
CA ARG A 346 -16.02 -3.46 14.62
C ARG A 346 -16.77 -4.40 13.69
N ALA A 347 -16.43 -4.41 12.40
CA ALA A 347 -17.02 -5.34 11.43
C ALA A 347 -16.66 -6.80 11.75
N GLN A 348 -15.42 -7.06 12.18
CA GLN A 348 -14.96 -8.40 12.56
C GLN A 348 -15.66 -8.94 13.82
N LEU A 349 -15.99 -8.09 14.79
CA LEU A 349 -16.76 -8.49 15.99
C LEU A 349 -18.19 -8.95 15.70
N ARG A 350 -18.73 -8.61 14.51
CA ARG A 350 -20.09 -9.00 14.07
C ARG A 350 -20.10 -10.25 13.19
N GLY A 351 -18.93 -10.79 12.84
CA GLY A 351 -18.80 -11.97 11.98
C GLY A 351 -18.88 -13.30 12.75
N PRO A 352 -19.22 -14.41 12.07
CA PRO A 352 -19.33 -15.74 12.69
C PRO A 352 -17.98 -16.42 12.97
N GLU A 353 -16.88 -15.89 12.44
CA GLU A 353 -15.53 -16.42 12.67
C GLU A 353 -14.96 -15.86 13.99
N PRO A 354 -14.50 -16.71 14.92
CA PRO A 354 -13.91 -16.24 16.17
C PRO A 354 -12.72 -15.31 15.88
N VAL A 355 -12.54 -14.30 16.74
CA VAL A 355 -11.49 -13.26 16.68
C VAL A 355 -10.10 -13.91 16.74
N GLY A 356 -9.67 -14.48 15.62
CA GLY A 356 -8.36 -15.10 15.46
C GLY A 356 -7.31 -14.03 15.30
N HIS A 357 -6.41 -13.92 16.29
CA HIS A 357 -5.07 -13.32 16.23
C HIS A 357 -4.89 -11.85 15.79
N ARG A 358 -5.90 -11.16 15.25
CA ARG A 358 -5.70 -9.85 14.61
C ARG A 358 -5.84 -8.72 15.62
N ASP A 359 -4.73 -8.43 16.26
CA ASP A 359 -4.54 -7.28 17.14
C ASP A 359 -4.62 -5.93 16.40
N ALA A 360 -4.61 -4.84 17.17
CA ALA A 360 -4.72 -3.47 16.69
C ALA A 360 -3.62 -3.13 15.67
N LEU A 361 -2.39 -3.60 15.92
CA LEU A 361 -1.26 -3.41 15.01
C LEU A 361 -1.51 -4.09 13.65
N SER A 362 -2.02 -5.32 13.65
CA SER A 362 -2.32 -6.06 12.43
C SER A 362 -3.40 -5.36 11.59
N ARG A 363 -4.49 -4.90 12.23
CA ARG A 363 -5.55 -4.14 11.54
C ARG A 363 -5.04 -2.82 10.99
N PHE A 364 -4.22 -2.13 11.77
CA PHE A 364 -3.58 -0.88 11.35
C PHE A 364 -2.66 -1.09 10.15
N ALA A 365 -1.80 -2.11 10.20
CA ALA A 365 -0.82 -2.40 9.16
C ALA A 365 -1.44 -2.69 7.79
N ILE A 366 -2.58 -3.39 7.73
CA ILE A 366 -3.26 -3.68 6.45
C ILE A 366 -4.06 -2.48 5.91
N CYS A 367 -4.49 -1.57 6.77
CA CYS A 367 -5.20 -0.35 6.36
C CYS A 367 -4.24 0.72 5.81
N LEU A 368 -2.99 0.73 6.30
CA LEU A 368 -1.99 1.72 5.94
C LEU A 368 -1.73 1.86 4.43
N PRO A 369 -1.46 0.77 3.65
CA PRO A 369 -1.25 0.90 2.21
C PRO A 369 -2.49 1.39 1.44
N VAL A 370 -3.70 1.09 1.93
CA VAL A 370 -4.95 1.59 1.34
C VAL A 370 -5.05 3.09 1.52
N VAL A 371 -4.85 3.58 2.74
CA VAL A 371 -4.91 5.02 3.03
C VAL A 371 -3.77 5.77 2.35
N LEU A 372 -2.57 5.18 2.29
CA LEU A 372 -1.44 5.76 1.59
C LEU A 372 -1.69 5.87 0.08
N THR A 373 -2.34 4.86 -0.52
CA THR A 373 -2.77 4.92 -1.93
C THR A 373 -3.71 6.12 -2.15
N VAL A 374 -4.74 6.27 -1.31
CA VAL A 374 -5.69 7.39 -1.41
C VAL A 374 -5.00 8.73 -1.20
N GLN A 375 -4.10 8.82 -0.21
CA GLN A 375 -3.32 10.02 0.07
C GLN A 375 -2.51 10.45 -1.16
N VAL A 376 -1.73 9.52 -1.74
CA VAL A 376 -0.90 9.83 -2.91
C VAL A 376 -1.78 10.20 -4.10
N ALA A 377 -2.90 9.52 -4.32
CA ALA A 377 -3.81 9.80 -5.43
C ALA A 377 -4.56 11.13 -5.32
N CYS A 378 -4.87 11.56 -4.09
CA CYS A 378 -5.63 12.78 -3.82
C CYS A 378 -4.76 13.89 -3.23
N TRP A 379 -3.44 13.82 -3.36
CA TRP A 379 -2.56 14.71 -2.59
C TRP A 379 -2.76 16.18 -2.94
N ARG A 380 -2.74 16.55 -4.22
CA ARG A 380 -2.96 17.92 -4.69
C ARG A 380 -4.29 18.49 -4.18
N PRO A 381 -5.47 17.88 -4.43
CA PRO A 381 -6.72 18.45 -3.91
C PRO A 381 -6.76 18.51 -2.37
N LEU A 382 -6.12 17.57 -1.68
CA LEU A 382 -5.98 17.64 -0.21
C LEU A 382 -5.10 18.82 0.21
N SER A 383 -3.97 19.04 -0.46
CA SER A 383 -3.07 20.18 -0.22
C SER A 383 -3.77 21.50 -0.48
N ASP A 384 -4.46 21.62 -1.62
CA ASP A 384 -5.14 22.85 -2.06
C ASP A 384 -6.34 23.19 -1.18
N SER A 385 -6.92 22.21 -0.47
CA SER A 385 -8.03 22.45 0.47
C SER A 385 -7.63 23.35 1.64
N GLY A 386 -6.35 23.40 2.00
CA GLY A 386 -5.82 24.09 3.19
C GLY A 386 -6.17 23.42 4.54
N TRP A 387 -6.97 22.36 4.55
CA TRP A 387 -7.48 21.68 5.76
C TRP A 387 -6.79 20.33 6.01
N TRP A 388 -5.96 19.89 5.08
CA TRP A 388 -5.10 18.72 5.22
C TRP A 388 -3.73 19.14 5.77
N PRO A 389 -3.02 18.33 6.59
CA PRO A 389 -1.69 18.65 7.09
C PRO A 389 -0.63 18.51 5.98
N ALA A 390 -0.72 19.36 4.97
CA ALA A 390 0.23 19.50 3.88
C ALA A 390 1.18 20.67 4.17
N GLU A 391 2.13 20.89 3.28
CA GLU A 391 3.10 21.98 3.38
C GLU A 391 2.46 23.37 3.41
N GLN A 392 1.40 23.58 2.63
CA GLN A 392 0.69 24.87 2.55
C GLN A 392 -0.29 25.07 3.72
N ALA A 393 -0.38 24.11 4.64
CA ALA A 393 -1.33 24.17 5.74
C ALA A 393 -0.93 25.23 6.77
N THR A 394 -1.92 25.90 7.35
CA THR A 394 -1.67 26.84 8.44
C THR A 394 -1.14 26.10 9.69
N PRO A 395 -0.37 26.77 10.58
CA PRO A 395 0.10 26.15 11.82
C PRO A 395 -1.02 25.53 12.66
N HIS A 396 -2.21 26.13 12.66
CA HIS A 396 -3.38 25.61 13.40
C HIS A 396 -3.85 24.24 12.88
N VAL A 397 -3.80 24.02 11.57
CA VAL A 397 -4.15 22.72 10.97
C VAL A 397 -3.13 21.67 11.40
N LEU A 398 -1.83 21.95 11.27
CA LEU A 398 -0.77 21.03 11.70
C LEU A 398 -0.88 20.68 13.19
N MET A 399 -1.12 21.68 14.05
CA MET A 399 -1.33 21.48 15.49
C MET A 399 -2.57 20.62 15.76
N THR A 400 -3.67 20.84 15.05
CA THR A 400 -4.92 20.08 15.22
C THR A 400 -4.70 18.61 14.88
N TYR A 401 -4.10 18.30 13.74
CA TYR A 401 -3.79 16.91 13.37
C TYR A 401 -2.76 16.28 14.33
N GLY A 402 -1.78 17.04 14.82
CA GLY A 402 -0.87 16.60 15.88
C GLY A 402 -1.62 16.19 17.15
N LEU A 403 -2.52 17.05 17.65
CA LEU A 403 -3.34 16.79 18.83
C LEU A 403 -4.25 15.57 18.63
N VAL A 404 -4.95 15.47 17.50
CA VAL A 404 -5.80 14.30 17.19
C VAL A 404 -4.97 13.01 17.12
N THR A 405 -3.75 13.07 16.61
CA THR A 405 -2.84 11.91 16.57
C THR A 405 -2.51 11.39 17.97
N LEU A 406 -2.35 12.27 18.96
CA LEU A 406 -2.16 11.89 20.36
C LEU A 406 -3.38 11.17 20.96
N LEU A 407 -4.57 11.37 20.38
CA LEU A 407 -5.81 10.74 20.81
C LEU A 407 -6.06 9.38 20.16
N ILE A 408 -5.33 9.00 19.10
CA ILE A 408 -5.48 7.69 18.42
C ILE A 408 -5.52 6.51 19.39
N PRO A 409 -4.66 6.48 20.44
CA PRO A 409 -4.72 5.40 21.41
C PRO A 409 -6.03 5.27 22.15
N LEU A 410 -6.97 6.21 22.12
CA LEU A 410 -8.26 6.07 22.78
C LEU A 410 -9.20 5.11 22.03
N TRP A 411 -9.14 5.05 20.70
CA TRP A 411 -10.02 4.19 19.89
C TRP A 411 -9.32 2.99 19.27
N LEU A 412 -8.03 3.10 18.94
CA LEU A 412 -7.24 2.00 18.37
C LEU A 412 -6.67 1.11 19.49
N ARG A 413 -7.52 0.43 20.27
CA ARG A 413 -7.09 -0.53 21.30
C ARG A 413 -7.66 -1.91 21.04
N ASP A 414 -6.95 -2.94 21.51
CA ASP A 414 -7.55 -4.27 21.64
C ASP A 414 -8.19 -4.43 23.02
N PRO A 415 -9.51 -4.67 23.09
CA PRO A 415 -10.20 -4.83 24.37
C PRO A 415 -9.85 -6.15 25.10
N LEU A 416 -9.19 -7.12 24.47
CA LEU A 416 -9.21 -8.51 24.95
C LEU A 416 -7.87 -9.14 25.38
N ARG A 417 -6.72 -8.44 25.32
CA ARG A 417 -5.41 -9.05 25.67
C ARG A 417 -4.79 -8.58 26.99
N TRP A 418 -5.46 -7.71 27.73
CA TRP A 418 -4.94 -7.22 29.01
C TRP A 418 -5.17 -8.16 30.21
N GLY A 419 -5.92 -9.26 30.05
CA GLY A 419 -6.35 -10.09 31.19
C GLY A 419 -5.98 -11.59 31.20
N ARG A 420 -5.36 -12.15 30.14
CA ARG A 420 -4.96 -13.56 30.14
C ARG A 420 -3.58 -13.75 29.53
N VAL A 421 -2.57 -13.76 30.40
CA VAL A 421 -1.38 -14.57 30.18
C VAL A 421 -1.90 -16.01 30.17
N LEU A 422 -1.99 -16.64 29.00
CA LEU A 422 -1.94 -18.10 29.02
C LEU A 422 -0.55 -18.45 29.57
N PRO A 423 -0.44 -19.26 30.62
CA PRO A 423 0.86 -19.67 31.12
C PRO A 423 1.64 -20.23 29.93
N LYS A 424 2.92 -19.85 29.82
CA LYS A 424 3.86 -20.56 28.95
C LYS A 424 3.60 -22.05 29.21
N HIS A 425 3.34 -22.82 28.16
CA HIS A 425 3.38 -24.28 28.29
C HIS A 425 4.70 -24.61 28.97
N GLU A 426 4.64 -24.97 30.25
CA GLU A 426 5.71 -25.70 30.89
C GLU A 426 5.88 -26.94 30.04
N ASN A 427 7.06 -27.08 29.43
CA ASN A 427 7.42 -28.34 28.82
C ASN A 427 7.24 -29.41 29.89
N PRO A 428 6.48 -30.49 29.65
CA PRO A 428 6.53 -31.63 30.56
C PRO A 428 8.00 -32.07 30.65
N PRO A 429 8.54 -32.27 31.85
CA PRO A 429 9.91 -32.74 32.00
C PRO A 429 10.01 -34.11 31.32
N GLY A 430 10.85 -34.25 30.29
CA GLY A 430 11.21 -35.56 29.74
C GLY A 430 11.22 -35.74 28.22
N VAL A 431 11.44 -34.71 27.40
CA VAL A 431 11.69 -34.91 25.94
C VAL A 431 12.98 -34.20 25.52
N GLU A 432 14.08 -34.58 26.14
CA GLU A 432 15.41 -34.15 25.75
C GLU A 432 16.34 -35.37 25.88
N GLN A 433 16.22 -36.32 24.94
CA GLN A 433 17.16 -37.43 24.67
C GLN A 433 16.58 -38.37 23.59
N ARG A 434 16.61 -37.97 22.31
CA ARG A 434 16.58 -38.90 21.15
C ARG A 434 16.74 -38.21 19.79
N ILE A 435 17.76 -37.36 19.64
CA ILE A 435 18.25 -36.97 18.31
C ILE A 435 19.76 -36.97 18.39
N ASP A 436 20.31 -38.18 18.50
CA ASP A 436 21.71 -38.52 18.25
C ASP A 436 21.75 -40.04 18.11
N ARG A 437 21.42 -40.52 16.89
CA ARG A 437 21.62 -41.85 16.29
C ARG A 437 20.48 -42.11 15.31
N GLU A 438 20.74 -41.79 14.04
CA GLU A 438 20.54 -42.66 12.87
C GLU A 438 21.04 -41.96 11.60
#